data_AF-A0A257VGB5-F1
#
_entry.id   AF-A0A257VGB5-F1
#
_cell.length_a   1.000
_cell.length_b   1.000
_cell.length_c   1.000
_cell.angle_alpha   90.00
_cell.angle_beta   90.00
_cell.angle_gamma   90.00
#
_symmetry.space_group_name_H-M   'P 1'
#
loop_
_entity.id
_entity.type
_entity.pdbx_description
1 polymer ?
#
loop_
_entity_poly.entity_id
_entity_poly.type
_entity_poly.pdbx_seq_one_letter_code
_entity_poly.pdbx_strand_id
1 'polypeptide(L)' 'MDPVQSQVVEMRFFGGLSTEEIACALGIAPRTVGRYWASARLWLLREMSRVEK' A
#
# COMPACT_ATOMS: atom_id res chain seq x y z
N MET A 1 7.69 7.97 -1.14
CA MET A 1 7.01 6.67 -1.04
C MET A 1 8.03 5.59 -1.38
N ASP A 2 8.02 4.45 -0.68
CA ASP A 2 8.91 3.31 -0.97
C ASP A 2 8.34 2.46 -2.14
N PRO A 3 9.16 1.86 -3.01
CA PRO A 3 8.69 0.97 -4.08
C PRO A 3 7.71 -0.12 -3.61
N VAL A 4 7.97 -0.76 -2.47
CA VAL A 4 7.11 -1.83 -1.94
C VAL A 4 5.76 -1.28 -1.50
N GLN A 5 5.73 -0.06 -0.95
CA GLN A 5 4.47 0.61 -0.59
C GLN A 5 3.61 0.89 -1.83
N SER A 6 4.24 1.26 -2.96
CA SER A 6 3.54 1.47 -4.23
C SER A 6 2.92 0.17 -4.75
N GLN A 7 3.68 -0.92 -4.73
CA GLN A 7 3.19 -2.24 -5.14
C GLN A 7 2.02 -2.71 -4.27
N VAL A 8 2.09 -2.51 -2.95
CA VAL A 8 0.98 -2.84 -2.03
C VAL A 8 -0.28 -2.04 -2.37
N VAL A 9 -0.16 -0.75 -2.70
CA VAL A 9 -1.30 0.07 -3.14
C VAL A 9 -1.86 -0.45 -4.45
N GLU A 10 -0.99 -0.75 -5.41
CA GLU A 10 -1.40 -1.18 -6.75
C GLU A 10 -2.18 -2.49 -6.71
N MET A 11 -1.63 -3.51 -6.04
CA MET A 11 -2.28 -4.80 -5.88
C MET A 11 -3.59 -4.70 -5.11
N ARG A 12 -3.68 -3.82 -4.10
CA ARG A 12 -4.89 -3.69 -3.28
C ARG A 12 -6.00 -2.90 -3.96
N PHE A 13 -5.68 -1.80 -4.63
CA PHE A 13 -6.67 -0.90 -5.23
C PHE A 13 -7.00 -1.24 -6.68
N PHE A 14 -5.99 -1.58 -7.48
CA PHE A 14 -6.18 -1.92 -8.89
C PHE A 14 -6.28 -3.43 -9.12
N GLY A 15 -5.57 -4.23 -8.31
CA GLY A 15 -5.65 -5.69 -8.37
C GLY A 15 -6.81 -6.31 -7.57
N GLY A 16 -7.33 -5.61 -6.55
CA GLY A 16 -8.37 -6.12 -5.67
C GLY A 16 -7.91 -7.22 -4.69
N LEU A 17 -6.60 -7.38 -4.50
CA LEU A 17 -6.04 -8.43 -3.64
C LEU A 17 -6.23 -8.14 -2.14
N SER A 18 -6.44 -9.22 -1.38
CA SER A 18 -6.39 -9.24 0.08
C SER A 18 -4.97 -9.05 0.61
N THR A 19 -4.84 -8.81 1.92
CA THR A 19 -3.52 -8.63 2.57
C THR A 19 -2.68 -9.91 2.49
N GLU A 20 -3.35 -11.05 2.62
CA GLU A 20 -2.77 -12.40 2.60
C GLU A 20 -2.24 -12.74 1.20
N GLU A 21 -2.99 -12.41 0.15
CA GLU A 21 -2.55 -12.60 -1.24
C GLU A 21 -1.37 -11.69 -1.59
N ILE A 22 -1.40 -10.43 -1.14
CA ILE A 22 -0.28 -9.50 -1.31
C ILE A 22 0.97 -9.99 -0.58
N ALA A 23 0.80 -10.51 0.65
CA ALA A 23 1.88 -11.08 1.44
C ALA A 23 2.52 -12.26 0.72
N CYS A 24 1.70 -13.14 0.15
CA CYS A 24 2.15 -14.27 -0.67
C CYS A 24 2.90 -13.79 -1.93
N ALA A 25 2.33 -12.84 -2.68
CA ALA A 25 2.92 -12.31 -3.91
C ALA A 25 4.28 -11.63 -3.70
N LEU A 26 4.46 -10.95 -2.57
CA LEU A 26 5.70 -10.23 -2.22
C LEU A 26 6.67 -11.07 -1.38
N GLY A 27 6.29 -12.28 -0.94
CA GLY A 27 7.13 -13.12 -0.08
C GLY A 27 7.41 -12.51 1.31
N ILE A 28 6.48 -11.72 1.85
CA ILE A 28 6.61 -11.05 3.15
C ILE A 28 5.48 -11.42 4.10
N ALA A 29 5.67 -11.20 5.40
CA ALA A 29 4.61 -11.45 6.38
C ALA A 29 3.39 -10.51 6.18
N PRO A 30 2.14 -10.96 6.41
CA PRO A 30 0.94 -10.12 6.33
C PRO A 30 1.01 -8.87 7.21
N ARG A 31 1.63 -8.97 8.39
CA ARG A 31 1.88 -7.83 9.28
C ARG A 31 2.73 -6.74 8.60
N THR A 32 3.71 -7.14 7.80
CA THR A 32 4.58 -6.23 7.05
C THR A 32 3.81 -5.52 5.95
N VAL A 33 2.93 -6.24 5.22
CA VAL A 33 1.98 -5.64 4.27
C VAL A 33 1.12 -4.58 4.95
N GLY A 34 0.56 -4.89 6.12
CA GLY A 34 -0.24 -3.94 6.89
C GLY A 34 0.52 -2.66 7.26
N ARG A 35 1.80 -2.76 7.63
CA ARG A 35 2.66 -1.59 7.89
C ARG A 35 2.89 -0.77 6.63
N TYR A 36 3.24 -1.41 5.52
CA TYR A 36 3.43 -0.70 4.24
C TYR A 36 2.15 -0.02 3.77
N TRP A 37 1.02 -0.71 3.89
CA TRP A 37 -0.30 -0.16 3.56
C TRP A 37 -0.63 1.08 4.39
N ALA A 38 -0.42 1.04 5.72
CA ALA A 38 -0.68 2.18 6.58
C ALA A 38 0.19 3.40 6.22
N SER A 39 1.49 3.18 5.96
CA SER A 39 2.40 4.24 5.52
C SER A 39 2.02 4.81 4.17
N ALA A 40 1.69 3.94 3.20
CA ALA A 40 1.26 4.34 1.86
C ALA A 40 -0.01 5.19 1.90
N ARG A 41 -1.02 4.76 2.66
CA ARG A 41 -2.28 5.48 2.82
C ARG A 41 -2.09 6.86 3.46
N LEU A 42 -1.22 6.96 4.47
CA LEU A 42 -0.91 8.25 5.11
C LEU A 42 -0.20 9.20 4.13
N TRP A 43 0.74 8.69 3.33
CA TRP A 43 1.41 9.49 2.31
C TRP A 43 0.42 9.98 1.24
N LEU A 44 -0.43 9.10 0.72
CA LEU A 44 -1.45 9.46 -0.27
C LEU A 44 -2.42 10.51 0.25
N LEU A 45 -2.89 10.37 1.49
CA LEU A 45 -3.79 11.35 2.10
C LEU A 45 -3.13 12.74 2.16
N ARG A 46 -1.86 12.81 2.57
CA ARG A 46 -1.10 14.06 2.61
C ARG A 46 -0.93 14.69 1.24
N GLU A 47 -0.65 13.88 0.22
CA GLU A 47 -0.46 14.40 -1.14
C GLU A 47 -1.77 14.87 -1.75
N MET A 48 -2.89 14.14 -1.55
CA MET A 48 -4.21 14.58 -2.02
C MET A 48 -4.63 15.91 -1.38
N SER A 49 -4.41 16.07 -0.07
CA SER A 49 -4.69 17.34 0.61
C SER A 49 -3.80 18.50 0.15
N ARG A 50 -2.66 18.22 -0.50
CA ARG A 50 -1.80 19.25 -1.10
C ARG A 50 -2.32 19.73 -2.46
N VAL A 51 -3.03 18.87 -3.20
CA VAL A 51 -3.59 19.17 -4.54
C VAL A 51 -4.86 20.02 -4.46
N GLU A 52 -5.57 20.01 -3.32
CA GLU A 52 -6.79 20.83 -3.10
C GLU A 52 -6.51 22.32 -2.79
N LYS A 53 -5.26 22.80 -2.93
CA LYS A 53 -4.87 24.21 -2.78
C LYS A 53 -4.37 24.79 -4.08
#